data_AF-A0A023WZR0-F1
#
_entry.id   AF-A0A023WZR0-F1
#
_cell.length_a   1.000
_cell.length_b   1.000
_cell.length_c   1.000
_cell.angle_alpha   90.00
_cell.angle_beta   90.00
_cell.angle_gamma   90.00
#
_symmetry.space_group_name_H-M   'P 1'
#
loop_
_entity.id
_entity.type
_entity.pdbx_description
1 polymer ?
#
loop_
_entity_poly.entity_id
_entity_poly.type
_entity_poly.pdbx_seq_one_letter_code
_entity_poly.pdbx_strand_id
1 'polypeptide(L)'
;MKIGNDQLAAAGFVETTYDGQEGIFYTKRQQAWDMPYVREHIIDNEEVLPETEVIVEVTPDQHVQMYIRDADYAEGPFALESDEALGLLKDAGFPA
;
A
#
# COMPACT_ATOMS: atom_id res chain seq x y z
N MET A 1 8.20 13.71 5.15
CA MET A 1 9.10 12.58 5.50
C MET A 1 9.80 12.11 4.24
N LYS A 2 10.94 11.41 4.28
CA LYS A 2 11.48 10.70 3.11
C LYS A 2 11.64 9.23 3.46
N ILE A 3 11.10 8.33 2.64
CA ILE A 3 11.28 6.90 2.80
C ILE A 3 12.41 6.45 1.88
N GLY A 4 13.45 5.84 2.46
CA GLY A 4 14.54 5.25 1.69
C GLY A 4 14.17 3.88 1.13
N ASN A 5 14.68 3.58 -0.05
CA ASN A 5 14.50 2.28 -0.73
C ASN A 5 14.92 1.10 0.16
N ASP A 6 16.04 1.23 0.89
CA ASP A 6 16.52 0.21 1.83
C ASP A 6 15.53 -0.05 2.97
N GLN A 7 14.76 0.97 3.39
CA GLN A 7 13.74 0.83 4.44
C GLN A 7 12.53 0.07 3.90
N LEU A 8 12.12 0.35 2.65
CA LEU A 8 11.04 -0.38 1.98
C LEU A 8 11.41 -1.84 1.77
N ALA A 9 12.62 -2.10 1.27
CA ALA A 9 13.14 -3.45 1.10
C ALA A 9 13.23 -4.20 2.44
N ALA A 10 13.71 -3.55 3.51
CA ALA A 10 13.75 -4.15 4.84
C ALA A 10 12.36 -4.44 5.41
N ALA A 11 11.36 -3.63 5.06
CA ALA A 11 9.95 -3.87 5.37
C ALA A 11 9.31 -4.93 4.45
N GLY A 12 10.04 -5.49 3.49
CA GLY A 12 9.56 -6.55 2.59
C GLY A 12 8.76 -6.06 1.38
N PHE A 13 8.87 -4.79 1.02
CA PHE A 13 8.41 -4.30 -0.27
C PHE A 13 9.37 -4.75 -1.37
N VAL A 14 8.83 -4.93 -2.58
CA VAL A 14 9.55 -5.41 -3.75
C VAL A 14 9.50 -4.36 -4.85
N GLU A 15 10.64 -4.13 -5.50
CA GLU A 15 10.72 -3.26 -6.68
C GLU A 15 9.82 -3.78 -7.79
N THR A 16 9.00 -2.89 -8.33
CA THR A 16 8.02 -3.19 -9.37
C THR A 16 8.09 -2.10 -10.43
N THR A 17 8.08 -2.52 -11.69
CA THR A 17 8.03 -1.64 -12.86
C THR A 17 6.83 -2.02 -13.70
N TYR A 18 6.13 -1.03 -14.25
CA TYR A 18 4.97 -1.25 -15.11
C TYR A 18 5.27 -0.79 -16.53
N ASP A 19 4.83 -1.57 -17.52
CA ASP A 19 4.94 -1.20 -18.92
C ASP A 19 4.23 0.14 -19.17
N GLY A 20 4.94 1.09 -19.75
CA GLY A 20 4.41 2.42 -20.04
C GLY A 20 4.42 3.40 -18.87
N GLN A 21 4.99 3.04 -17.72
CA GLN A 21 5.23 3.97 -16.61
C GLN A 21 6.72 4.15 -16.35
N GLU A 22 7.13 5.37 -16.01
CA GLU A 22 8.52 5.68 -15.66
C GLU A 22 8.74 5.59 -14.14
N GLY A 23 9.89 5.05 -13.74
CA GLY A 23 10.30 4.96 -12.33
C GLY A 23 10.08 3.58 -11.70
N ILE A 24 10.54 3.45 -10.46
CA ILE A 24 10.44 2.23 -9.66
C ILE A 24 9.36 2.44 -8.61
N PHE A 25 8.40 1.52 -8.60
CA PHE A 25 7.42 1.38 -7.54
C PHE A 25 7.93 0.37 -6.53
N TYR A 26 7.53 0.51 -5.28
CA TYR A 26 7.76 -0.50 -4.26
C TYR A 26 6.41 -1.05 -3.82
N THR A 27 6.16 -2.32 -4.10
CA THR A 27 4.88 -2.97 -3.80
C THR A 27 5.01 -3.98 -2.69
N LYS A 28 3.95 -4.14 -1.90
CA LYS A 28 3.82 -5.22 -0.96
C LYS A 28 2.40 -5.74 -0.96
N ARG A 29 2.27 -7.06 -1.04
CA ARG A 29 0.98 -7.76 -0.98
C ARG A 29 0.70 -8.15 0.44
N GLN A 30 -0.53 -7.94 0.88
CA GLN A 30 -1.04 -8.31 2.19
C GLN A 30 -2.47 -8.83 2.06
N GLN A 31 -2.90 -9.64 3.02
CA GLN A 31 -4.31 -9.98 3.14
C GLN A 31 -5.02 -8.84 3.87
N ALA A 32 -6.11 -8.33 3.30
CA ALA A 32 -6.89 -7.26 3.91
C ALA A 32 -7.32 -7.61 5.35
N TRP A 33 -7.53 -8.90 5.63
CA TRP A 33 -7.86 -9.40 6.96
C TRP A 33 -6.80 -9.07 8.03
N ASP A 34 -5.52 -8.98 7.64
CA ASP A 34 -4.38 -8.67 8.50
C ASP A 34 -4.04 -7.17 8.54
N MET A 35 -4.84 -6.33 7.87
CA MET A 35 -4.63 -4.89 7.72
C MET A 35 -5.69 -4.10 8.50
N PRO A 36 -5.50 -3.86 9.82
CA PRO A 36 -6.51 -3.22 10.66
C PRO A 36 -6.91 -1.82 10.20
N TYR A 37 -5.96 -0.98 9.77
CA TYR A 37 -6.27 0.35 9.26
C TYR A 37 -7.15 0.28 8.01
N VAL A 38 -6.79 -0.59 7.07
CA VAL A 38 -7.56 -0.80 5.83
C VAL A 38 -9.00 -1.22 6.12
N ARG A 39 -9.20 -2.19 7.02
CA ARG A 39 -10.55 -2.69 7.35
C ARG A 39 -11.41 -1.65 8.07
N GLU A 40 -10.81 -0.77 8.86
CA GLU A 40 -11.54 0.21 9.67
C GLU A 40 -11.82 1.53 8.92
N HIS A 41 -10.93 1.91 8.00
CA HIS A 41 -10.92 3.27 7.44
C HIS A 41 -11.08 3.34 5.93
N ILE A 42 -10.79 2.24 5.21
CA ILE A 42 -10.78 2.26 3.75
C ILE A 42 -11.90 1.42 3.18
N ILE A 43 -11.95 0.14 3.54
CA ILE A 43 -12.98 -0.78 3.07
C ILE A 43 -14.21 -0.63 3.98
N ASP A 44 -14.75 0.59 4.08
CA ASP A 44 -15.93 0.89 4.90
C ASP A 44 -17.20 0.40 4.19
N ASN A 45 -18.02 -0.39 4.89
CA ASN A 45 -19.27 -1.01 4.42
C ASN A 45 -19.16 -2.08 3.32
N GLU A 46 -17.96 -2.56 3.01
CA GLU A 46 -17.73 -3.64 2.04
C GLU A 46 -17.31 -4.95 2.74
N GLU A 47 -17.67 -6.09 2.17
CA GLU A 47 -17.32 -7.41 2.73
C GLU A 47 -15.85 -7.72 2.45
N VAL A 48 -15.00 -7.59 3.49
CA VAL A 48 -13.60 -8.06 3.43
C VAL A 48 -13.57 -9.55 3.69
N LEU A 49 -13.32 -10.32 2.64
CA LEU A 49 -13.10 -11.76 2.77
C LEU A 49 -11.66 -12.04 3.26
N PRO A 50 -11.43 -13.13 4.00
CA PRO A 50 -10.08 -13.52 4.44
C PRO A 50 -9.05 -13.66 3.31
N GLU A 51 -9.50 -13.95 2.10
CA GLU A 51 -8.69 -14.09 0.88
C GLU A 51 -8.49 -12.80 0.08
N THR A 52 -9.10 -11.68 0.49
CA THR A 52 -8.98 -10.41 -0.22
C THR A 52 -7.52 -9.92 -0.16
N GLU A 53 -6.83 -9.99 -1.30
CA GLU A 53 -5.46 -9.49 -1.43
C GLU A 53 -5.46 -7.98 -1.72
N VAL A 54 -4.72 -7.25 -0.91
CA VAL A 54 -4.41 -5.83 -1.07
C VAL A 54 -2.96 -5.68 -1.51
N ILE A 55 -2.74 -4.80 -2.48
CA ILE A 55 -1.42 -4.34 -2.89
C ILE A 55 -1.25 -2.92 -2.34
N VAL A 56 -0.30 -2.73 -1.42
CA VAL A 56 0.17 -1.41 -1.01
C VAL A 56 1.37 -1.05 -1.86
N GLU A 57 1.39 0.17 -2.36
CA GLU A 57 2.41 0.64 -3.29
C GLU A 57 2.95 2.02 -2.89
N VAL A 58 4.27 2.15 -2.92
CA VAL A 58 4.96 3.44 -2.85
C VAL A 58 5.44 3.81 -4.24
N THR A 59 4.98 4.96 -4.72
CA THR A 59 5.24 5.44 -6.09
C THR A 59 6.61 6.10 -6.21
N PRO A 60 7.15 6.26 -7.44
CA PRO A 60 8.44 6.91 -7.67
C PRO A 60 8.52 8.35 -7.14
N ASP A 61 7.38 9.06 -7.14
CA ASP A 61 7.23 10.42 -6.65
C ASP A 61 6.90 10.50 -5.15
N GLN A 62 7.05 9.38 -4.43
CA GLN A 62 6.92 9.29 -2.98
C GLN A 62 5.49 9.58 -2.50
N HIS A 63 4.51 8.92 -3.09
CA HIS A 63 3.14 8.79 -2.57
C HIS A 63 2.85 7.33 -2.24
N VAL A 64 1.79 7.10 -1.47
CA VAL A 64 1.32 5.76 -1.10
C VAL A 64 -0.08 5.56 -1.69
N GLN A 65 -0.29 4.42 -2.32
CA GLN A 65 -1.61 4.01 -2.81
C GLN A 65 -1.89 2.56 -2.48
N MET A 66 -3.15 2.17 -2.57
CA MET A 66 -3.53 0.76 -2.45
C MET A 66 -4.41 0.32 -3.62
N TYR A 67 -4.40 -0.97 -3.90
CA TYR A 67 -5.25 -1.58 -4.91
C TYR A 67 -5.72 -2.97 -4.48
N ILE A 68 -6.98 -3.30 -4.75
CA ILE A 68 -7.57 -4.64 -4.61
C ILE A 68 -7.93 -5.13 -6.00
N ARG A 69 -7.17 -6.10 -6.50
CA ARG A 69 -7.26 -6.55 -7.89
C ARG A 69 -8.59 -7.18 -8.24
N ASP A 70 -9.13 -7.98 -7.32
CA ASP A 70 -10.34 -8.75 -7.59
C ASP A 70 -11.61 -7.89 -7.50
N ALA A 71 -11.50 -6.66 -6.98
CA ALA A 71 -12.60 -5.73 -6.78
C ALA A 71 -12.52 -4.48 -7.69
N ASP A 72 -11.48 -4.37 -8.53
CA ASP A 72 -11.17 -3.15 -9.31
C ASP A 72 -11.24 -1.87 -8.46
N TYR A 73 -10.72 -1.95 -7.23
CA TYR A 73 -10.80 -0.90 -6.23
C TYR A 73 -9.41 -0.33 -5.94
N ALA A 74 -9.30 1.00 -5.92
CA ALA A 74 -8.04 1.71 -5.67
C ALA A 74 -8.26 2.92 -4.76
N GLU A 75 -7.29 3.21 -3.90
CA GLU A 75 -7.28 4.37 -3.01
C GLU A 75 -5.95 5.12 -3.05
N GLY A 76 -6.02 6.44 -2.89
CA GLY A 76 -4.90 7.35 -3.06
C GLY A 76 -4.74 7.83 -4.51
N PRO A 77 -3.56 8.34 -4.89
CA PRO A 77 -2.33 8.41 -4.09
C PRO A 77 -2.41 9.42 -2.94
N PHE A 78 -1.85 9.03 -1.79
CA PHE A 78 -1.76 9.82 -0.57
C PHE A 78 -0.33 10.34 -0.37
N ALA A 79 -0.20 11.59 0.10
CA ALA A 79 1.11 12.14 0.47
C ALA A 79 1.68 11.40 1.68
N LEU A 80 3.01 11.17 1.74
CA LEU A 80 3.64 10.34 2.79
C LEU A 80 3.36 10.79 4.23
N GLU A 81 3.13 12.08 4.43
CA GLU A 81 2.80 12.65 5.74
C GLU A 81 1.33 12.55 6.12
N SER A 82 0.46 12.05 5.24
CA SER A 82 -0.97 11.90 5.54
C SER A 82 -1.24 10.71 6.46
N ASP A 83 -2.32 10.79 7.23
CA ASP A 83 -2.72 9.71 8.14
C ASP A 83 -3.04 8.41 7.36
N GLU A 84 -3.56 8.54 6.15
CA GLU A 84 -3.84 7.42 5.23
C GLU A 84 -2.56 6.72 4.78
N ALA A 85 -1.56 7.47 4.31
CA ALA A 85 -0.28 6.90 3.90
C ALA A 85 0.41 6.18 5.07
N LEU A 86 0.42 6.79 6.25
CA LEU A 86 1.00 6.19 7.46
C LEU A 86 0.25 4.94 7.91
N GLY A 87 -1.08 4.95 7.84
CA GLY A 87 -1.92 3.79 8.11
C GLY A 87 -1.64 2.62 7.18
N LEU A 88 -1.61 2.87 5.87
CA LEU A 88 -1.29 1.86 4.85
C LEU A 88 0.11 1.29 5.00
N LEU A 89 1.12 2.13 5.23
CA LEU A 89 2.50 1.70 5.42
C LEU A 89 2.65 0.84 6.69
N LYS A 90 1.99 1.23 7.78
CA LYS A 90 2.00 0.47 9.03
C LYS A 90 1.34 -0.90 8.88
N ASP A 91 0.18 -0.96 8.22
CA ASP A 91 -0.48 -2.24 7.90
C ASP A 91 0.40 -3.10 6.98
N ALA A 92 1.11 -2.48 6.05
CA ALA A 92 2.11 -3.16 5.23
C ALA A 92 3.41 -3.49 6.00
N GLY A 93 3.48 -3.32 7.32
CA GLY A 93 4.63 -3.71 8.14
C GLY A 93 5.85 -2.81 7.96
N PHE A 94 5.68 -1.59 7.44
CA PHE A 94 6.72 -0.57 7.47
C PHE A 94 6.84 -0.03 8.91
N PRO A 95 8.04 0.00 9.51
CA PRO A 95 8.23 0.53 10.85
C PRO A 95 8.00 2.05 10.83
N ALA A 96 6.92 2.48 11.49
CA ALA A 96 6.59 3.88 11.74
C ALA A 96 7.61 4.57 12.68
#